data_AF-A0A5J4QRW5-F1
#
_entry.id   AF-A0A5J4QRW5-F1
#
_cell.length_a   1.000
_cell.length_b   1.000
_cell.length_c   1.000
_cell.angle_alpha   90.00
_cell.angle_beta   90.00
_cell.angle_gamma   90.00
#
_symmetry.space_group_name_H-M   'P 1'
#
loop_
_entity.id
_entity.type
_entity.pdbx_description
1 polymer ?
#
loop_
_entity_poly.entity_id
_entity_poly.type
_entity_poly.pdbx_seq_one_letter_code
_entity_poly.pdbx_strand_id
1 'polypeptide(L)'
;GIMSIPAIIGFISLFGIATRNGMLLISRYNDLQESGLSVRESVIQGSSDRLNPILMTALSAALALIPLALGGDLPGNEIQSPMAKVILGGLLTSTLLNGFIVPIMYIYMNKKGIHETTRD
;
A
#
# COMPACT_ATOMS: atom_id res chain seq x y z
N GLY A 1 19.21 -11.58 -14.97
CA GLY A 1 18.57 -10.42 -14.32
C GLY A 1 19.40 -10.06 -13.12
N ILE A 2 19.91 -8.83 -13.04
CA ILE A 2 20.82 -8.42 -11.98
C ILE A 2 19.96 -8.02 -10.77
N MET A 3 19.84 -8.87 -9.76
CA MET A 3 19.44 -8.40 -8.44
C MET A 3 20.64 -7.67 -7.85
N SER A 4 20.68 -6.36 -8.01
CA SER A 4 21.69 -5.53 -7.36
C SER A 4 21.29 -5.29 -5.90
N ILE A 5 22.26 -5.21 -4.99
CA ILE A 5 22.02 -4.88 -3.56
C ILE A 5 21.09 -3.66 -3.38
N PRO A 6 21.24 -2.56 -4.15
CA PRO A 6 20.36 -1.40 -4.03
C PRO A 6 18.90 -1.69 -4.38
N ALA A 7 18.64 -2.59 -5.33
CA ALA A 7 17.29 -3.02 -5.68
C ALA A 7 16.60 -3.76 -4.51
N ILE A 8 17.35 -4.60 -3.78
CA ILE A 8 16.86 -5.33 -2.59
C ILE A 8 16.51 -4.34 -1.47
N ILE A 9 17.39 -3.36 -1.22
CA ILE A 9 17.13 -2.31 -0.21
C ILE A 9 15.85 -1.56 -0.57
N GLY A 10 15.70 -1.16 -1.84
CA GLY A 10 14.48 -0.49 -2.31
C GLY A 10 13.23 -1.34 -2.14
N PHE A 11 13.31 -2.66 -2.39
CA PHE A 11 12.21 -3.57 -2.17
C PHE A 11 11.81 -3.68 -0.69
N ILE A 12 12.77 -3.75 0.23
CA ILE A 12 12.51 -3.80 1.68
C ILE A 12 11.84 -2.50 2.15
N SER A 13 12.36 -1.34 1.72
CA SER A 13 11.75 -0.04 2.03
C SER A 13 10.31 0.05 1.52
N LEU A 14 10.07 -0.39 0.28
CA LEU A 14 8.73 -0.47 -0.29
C LEU A 14 7.81 -1.38 0.52
N PHE A 15 8.28 -2.56 0.93
CA PHE A 15 7.49 -3.49 1.72
C PHE A 15 7.01 -2.87 3.04
N GLY A 16 7.87 -2.10 3.70
CA GLY A 16 7.51 -1.34 4.89
C GLY A 16 6.42 -0.28 4.62
N ILE A 17 6.56 0.48 3.54
CA ILE A 17 5.55 1.49 3.13
C ILE A 17 4.21 0.81 2.80
N ALA A 18 4.24 -0.27 2.04
CA ALA A 18 3.06 -1.05 1.65
C ALA A 18 2.32 -1.60 2.88
N THR A 19 3.06 -2.20 3.81
CA THR A 19 2.52 -2.77 5.05
C THR A 19 1.91 -1.68 5.94
N ARG A 20 2.59 -0.54 6.09
CA ARG A 20 2.07 0.61 6.85
C ARG A 20 0.76 1.13 6.26
N ASN A 21 0.71 1.31 4.94
CA ASN A 21 -0.49 1.81 4.26
C ASN A 21 -1.66 0.83 4.41
N GLY A 22 -1.42 -0.47 4.30
CA GLY A 22 -2.45 -1.50 4.52
C GLY A 22 -2.94 -1.57 5.97
N MET A 23 -2.02 -1.53 6.94
CA MET A 23 -2.34 -1.55 8.37
C MET A 23 -3.19 -0.34 8.78
N LEU A 24 -2.86 0.87 8.32
CA LEU A 24 -3.67 2.06 8.61
C LEU A 24 -5.10 1.96 8.03
N LEU A 25 -5.25 1.33 6.86
CA LEU A 25 -6.56 1.15 6.23
C LEU A 25 -7.42 0.18 7.05
N ILE A 26 -6.85 -0.97 7.43
CA ILE A 26 -7.53 -1.97 8.26
C ILE A 26 -7.89 -1.39 9.64
N SER A 27 -6.95 -0.67 10.27
CA SER A 27 -7.21 0.00 11.55
C SER A 27 -8.40 0.95 11.45
N ARG A 28 -8.52 1.74 10.37
CA ARG A 28 -9.68 2.62 10.19
C ARG A 28 -10.98 1.85 9.96
N TYR A 29 -10.96 0.71 9.29
CA TYR A 29 -12.16 -0.12 9.19
C TYR A 29 -12.62 -0.63 10.54
N ASN A 30 -11.67 -1.08 11.39
CA ASN A 30 -11.96 -1.54 12.73
C ASN A 30 -12.47 -0.40 13.62
N ASP A 31 -11.82 0.77 13.61
CA ASP A 31 -12.29 1.95 14.35
C ASP A 31 -13.74 2.32 13.96
N LEU A 32 -14.07 2.25 12.66
CA LEU A 32 -15.40 2.56 12.16
C LEU A 32 -16.44 1.51 12.58
N GLN A 33 -16.09 0.22 12.58
CA GLN A 33 -16.95 -0.83 13.12
C GLN A 33 -17.17 -0.70 14.63
N GLU A 34 -16.12 -0.37 15.40
CA GLU A 34 -16.23 -0.13 16.84
C GLU A 34 -17.12 1.07 17.18
N SER A 35 -17.17 2.07 16.28
CA SER A 35 -18.12 3.18 16.36
C SER A 35 -19.56 2.84 15.93
N GLY A 36 -19.81 1.58 15.55
CA GLY A 36 -21.14 1.04 15.27
C GLY A 36 -21.57 1.05 13.80
N LEU A 37 -20.69 1.39 12.86
CA LEU A 37 -21.02 1.32 11.43
C LEU A 37 -21.05 -0.13 10.94
N SER A 38 -21.94 -0.41 9.97
CA SER A 38 -21.97 -1.72 9.32
C SER A 38 -20.68 -1.97 8.54
N VAL A 39 -20.30 -3.24 8.36
CA VAL A 39 -19.08 -3.64 7.61
C VAL A 39 -18.97 -2.93 6.26
N ARG A 40 -20.09 -2.81 5.54
CA ARG A 40 -20.13 -2.16 4.22
C ARG A 40 -19.88 -0.66 4.31
N GLU A 41 -20.48 0.01 5.28
CA GLU A 41 -20.29 1.45 5.48
C GLU A 41 -18.88 1.76 5.98
N SER A 42 -18.34 0.96 6.91
CA SER A 42 -16.96 1.08 7.39
C SER A 42 -15.94 0.95 6.25
N VAL A 43 -16.17 0.03 5.31
CA VAL A 43 -15.28 -0.11 4.15
C VAL A 43 -15.40 1.07 3.19
N ILE A 44 -16.62 1.55 2.88
CA ILE A 44 -16.79 2.69 1.97
C ILE A 44 -16.19 3.96 2.56
N GLN A 45 -16.51 4.27 3.82
CA GLN A 45 -16.01 5.45 4.53
C GLN A 45 -14.51 5.35 4.77
N GLY A 46 -14.03 4.23 5.33
CA GLY A 46 -12.62 4.04 5.64
C GLY A 46 -11.73 4.05 4.39
N SER A 47 -12.23 3.54 3.26
CA SER A 47 -11.49 3.61 1.99
C SER A 47 -11.38 5.05 1.50
N SER A 48 -12.47 5.81 1.56
CA SER A 48 -12.48 7.23 1.15
C SER A 48 -11.57 8.08 2.04
N ASP A 49 -11.60 7.87 3.35
CA ASP A 49 -10.77 8.59 4.33
C ASP A 49 -9.26 8.33 4.15
N ARG A 50 -8.90 7.19 3.57
CA ARG A 50 -7.51 6.75 3.44
C ARG A 50 -6.97 6.84 2.01
N LEU A 51 -7.83 6.88 1.00
CA LEU A 51 -7.44 7.01 -0.39
C LEU A 51 -6.60 8.28 -0.62
N ASN A 52 -7.05 9.43 -0.09
CA ASN A 52 -6.33 10.70 -0.20
C ASN A 52 -4.93 10.65 0.46
N PRO A 53 -4.80 10.20 1.73
CA PRO A 53 -3.49 9.96 2.35
C PRO A 53 -2.58 9.00 1.57
N ILE A 54 -3.11 7.87 1.09
CA ILE A 54 -2.32 6.87 0.35
C ILE A 54 -1.78 7.48 -0.95
N LEU A 55 -2.64 8.15 -1.73
CA LEU A 55 -2.24 8.84 -2.95
C LEU A 55 -1.22 9.95 -2.67
N MET A 56 -1.38 10.72 -1.59
CA MET A 56 -0.41 11.74 -1.19
C MET A 56 0.98 11.15 -0.95
N THR A 57 1.07 10.02 -0.24
CA THR A 57 2.37 9.36 -0.01
C THR A 57 2.97 8.82 -1.31
N ALA A 58 2.16 8.19 -2.16
CA ALA A 58 2.60 7.64 -3.44
C ALA A 58 3.10 8.74 -4.39
N LEU A 59 2.36 9.86 -4.50
CA LEU A 59 2.72 11.00 -5.33
C LEU A 59 3.98 11.70 -4.82
N SER A 60 4.08 11.93 -3.50
CA SER A 60 5.27 12.54 -2.89
C SER A 60 6.53 11.71 -3.16
N ALA A 61 6.46 10.40 -2.91
CA ALA A 61 7.56 9.49 -3.21
C ALA A 61 7.85 9.42 -4.71
N ALA A 62 6.83 9.42 -5.57
CA ALA A 62 7.03 9.42 -7.01
C ALA A 62 7.77 10.68 -7.48
N LEU A 63 7.34 11.86 -7.06
CA LEU A 63 8.00 13.11 -7.42
C LEU A 63 9.46 13.17 -6.95
N ALA A 64 9.75 12.62 -5.77
CA ALA A 64 11.13 12.53 -5.26
C ALA A 64 12.00 11.54 -6.08
N LEU A 65 11.42 10.43 -6.54
CA LEU A 65 12.18 9.33 -7.15
C LEU A 65 12.23 9.36 -8.67
N ILE A 66 11.29 10.04 -9.35
CA ILE A 66 11.29 10.21 -10.81
C ILE A 66 12.63 10.73 -11.36
N PRO A 67 13.23 11.83 -10.85
CA PRO A 67 14.49 12.34 -11.39
C PRO A 67 15.65 11.35 -11.17
N LEU A 68 15.66 10.62 -10.06
CA LEU A 68 16.67 9.59 -9.74
C LEU A 68 16.52 8.33 -10.61
N ALA A 69 15.28 7.95 -10.92
CA ALA A 69 14.99 6.81 -11.78
C ALA A 69 15.38 7.09 -13.24
N LEU A 70 15.18 8.33 -13.71
CA LEU A 70 15.49 8.75 -15.08
C LEU A 70 16.97 9.15 -15.27
N GLY A 71 17.61 9.77 -14.28
CA GLY A 71 19.01 10.22 -14.33
C GLY A 71 20.05 9.12 -14.13
N GLY A 72 19.77 7.89 -14.57
CA GLY A 72 20.62 6.71 -14.33
C GLY A 72 21.96 6.74 -15.05
N ASP A 73 22.10 7.56 -16.10
CA ASP A 73 23.32 7.66 -16.92
C ASP A 73 24.37 8.63 -16.32
N LEU A 74 24.05 9.29 -15.20
CA LEU A 74 24.95 10.22 -14.52
C LEU A 74 25.93 9.47 -13.60
N PRO A 75 27.23 9.82 -13.59
CA PRO A 75 28.19 9.27 -12.64
C PRO A 75 27.73 9.48 -11.19
N GLY A 76 27.69 8.41 -10.40
CA GLY A 76 27.22 8.44 -9.00
C GLY A 76 25.76 8.00 -8.78
N ASN A 77 24.97 7.82 -9.84
CA ASN A 77 23.58 7.34 -9.76
C ASN A 77 23.41 5.82 -9.95
N GLU A 78 24.51 5.09 -10.13
CA GLU A 78 24.54 3.65 -10.39
C GLU A 78 23.85 2.81 -9.30
N ILE A 79 23.88 3.30 -8.05
CA ILE A 79 23.21 2.69 -6.89
C ILE A 79 21.76 3.19 -6.77
N GLN A 80 21.55 4.49 -6.95
CA GLN A 80 20.27 5.13 -6.67
C GLN A 80 19.22 4.84 -7.75
N SER A 81 19.61 4.78 -9.02
CA SER A 81 18.71 4.51 -10.14
C SER A 81 17.99 3.16 -10.03
N PRO A 82 18.66 2.01 -9.81
CA PRO A 82 17.97 0.73 -9.66
C PRO A 82 17.08 0.68 -8.42
N MET A 83 17.48 1.30 -7.32
CA MET A 83 16.66 1.40 -6.10
C MET A 83 15.38 2.22 -6.34
N ALA A 84 15.52 3.40 -6.94
CA ALA A 84 14.41 4.29 -7.25
C ALA A 84 13.39 3.64 -8.21
N LYS A 85 13.87 2.91 -9.23
CA LYS A 85 13.01 2.18 -10.17
C LYS A 85 12.15 1.13 -9.47
N VAL A 86 12.73 0.34 -8.56
CA VAL A 86 12.00 -0.68 -7.79
C VAL A 86 10.96 -0.03 -6.88
N ILE A 87 11.33 1.02 -6.14
CA ILE A 87 10.42 1.70 -5.23
C ILE A 87 9.27 2.34 -6.02
N LEU A 88 9.55 3.02 -7.14
CA LEU A 88 8.54 3.71 -7.95
C LEU A 88 7.51 2.73 -8.54
N GLY A 89 7.97 1.67 -9.20
CA GLY A 89 7.08 0.67 -9.81
C GLY A 89 6.30 -0.12 -8.76
N GLY A 90 6.96 -0.44 -7.66
CA GLY A 90 6.35 -1.16 -6.55
C GLY A 90 5.35 -0.31 -5.76
N LEU A 91 5.56 1.00 -5.61
CA LEU A 91 4.62 1.92 -4.97
C LEU A 91 3.31 2.01 -5.75
N LEU A 92 3.42 2.16 -7.08
CA LEU A 92 2.26 2.16 -7.98
C LEU A 92 1.45 0.87 -7.81
N THR A 93 2.13 -0.27 -7.91
CA THR A 93 1.49 -1.59 -7.80
C THR A 93 0.89 -1.81 -6.41
N SER A 94 1.61 -1.49 -5.35
CA SER A 94 1.16 -1.63 -3.96
C SER A 94 0.00 -0.70 -3.62
N THR A 95 -0.01 0.53 -4.15
CA THR A 95 -1.10 1.48 -3.94
C THR A 95 -2.39 0.96 -4.54
N LEU A 96 -2.33 0.42 -5.77
CA LEU A 96 -3.47 -0.23 -6.40
C LEU A 96 -3.92 -1.47 -5.61
N LEU A 97 -2.98 -2.33 -5.23
CA LEU A 97 -3.27 -3.52 -4.40
C LEU A 97 -3.94 -3.13 -3.08
N ASN A 98 -3.41 -2.16 -2.34
CA ASN A 98 -4.01 -1.72 -1.07
C ASN A 98 -5.37 -1.05 -1.27
N GLY A 99 -5.54 -0.25 -2.32
CA GLY A 99 -6.79 0.44 -2.61
C GLY A 99 -7.93 -0.49 -3.03
N PHE A 100 -7.63 -1.63 -3.67
CA PHE A 100 -8.64 -2.55 -4.18
C PHE A 100 -8.70 -3.88 -3.41
N ILE A 101 -7.57 -4.54 -3.16
CA ILE A 101 -7.55 -5.87 -2.54
C ILE A 101 -7.89 -5.81 -1.05
N VAL A 102 -7.35 -4.85 -0.29
CA VAL A 102 -7.61 -4.78 1.16
C VAL A 102 -9.11 -4.57 1.48
N PRO A 103 -9.85 -3.65 0.83
CA PRO A 103 -11.30 -3.56 1.01
C PRO A 103 -12.03 -4.87 0.71
N ILE A 104 -11.68 -5.54 -0.39
CA ILE A 104 -12.31 -6.79 -0.83
C ILE A 104 -12.04 -7.92 0.18
N MET A 105 -10.78 -8.08 0.59
CA MET A 105 -10.37 -9.07 1.59
C MET A 105 -11.07 -8.84 2.92
N TYR A 106 -11.17 -7.58 3.34
CA TYR A 106 -11.83 -7.24 4.60
C TYR A 106 -13.32 -7.63 4.58
N ILE A 107 -14.04 -7.34 3.48
CA ILE A 107 -15.44 -7.78 3.31
C ILE A 107 -15.54 -9.31 3.34
N TYR A 108 -14.62 -10.02 2.66
CA TYR A 108 -14.64 -11.48 2.59
C TYR A 108 -14.38 -12.14 3.95
N MET A 109 -13.41 -11.64 4.73
CA MET A 109 -13.13 -12.12 6.09
C MET A 109 -14.30 -11.86 7.03
N ASN A 110 -14.89 -10.65 6.98
CA ASN A 110 -16.04 -10.35 7.82
C ASN A 110 -17.27 -11.21 7.45
N LYS A 111 -17.48 -11.49 6.16
CA LYS A 111 -18.55 -12.38 5.68
C LYS A 111 -18.37 -13.83 6.14
N LYS A 112 -17.14 -14.30 6.36
CA LYS A 112 -16.86 -15.63 6.92
C LYS A 112 -17.13 -15.71 8.43
N GLY A 113 -16.83 -14.67 9.19
CA GLY A 113 -17.10 -14.63 10.63
C GLY A 113 -18.59 -14.80 10.98
N ILE A 114 -19.49 -14.33 10.11
CA ILE A 114 -20.94 -14.48 10.28
C ILE A 114 -21.45 -15.90 9.99
N HIS A 115 -20.70 -16.71 9.25
CA HIS A 115 -21.10 -18.08 8.89
C HIS A 115 -20.66 -19.15 9.90
N GLU A 116 -19.70 -18.85 10.78
CA GLU A 116 -19.30 -19.75 11.87
C GLU A 116 -20.24 -19.64 13.08
N THR A 117 -20.78 -18.46 13.40
CA THR A 117 -21.67 -18.26 14.56
C THR A 117 -23.10 -18.80 14.38
N THR A 118 -23.48 -19.27 13.19
CA THR A 118 -24.80 -19.93 12.97
C THR A 118 -24.71 -21.47 12.99
N ARG A 119 -23.55 -22.05 13.31
CA ARG A 119 -23.36 -23.52 13.41
C ARG A 119 -23.09 -24.02 14.84
N ASP A 120 -23.38 -23.22 15.86
CA ASP A 120 -23.41 -23.64 17.26
C ASP A 120 -24.81 -23.44 17.86
#